data_AF-A0A954Y2W7-F1
#
_entry.id   AF-A0A954Y2W7-F1
#
_cell.length_a   1.000
_cell.length_b   1.000
_cell.length_c   1.000
_cell.angle_alpha   90.00
_cell.angle_beta   90.00
_cell.angle_gamma   90.00
#
_symmetry.space_group_name_H-M   'P 1'
#
loop_
_entity.id
_entity.type
_entity.pdbx_description
1 polymer ?
#
loop_
_entity_poly.entity_id
_entity_poly.type
_entity_poly.pdbx_seq_one_letter_code
_entity_poly.pdbx_strand_id
1 'polypeptide(L)'
;MTYFAPHRGLALLPSLLVLSAWGAAARADITSQGDISPALPIAGGSVSNPIIGNTSFGTATINGGTSLTGTTGSLGDKSTGLGDLTITGFGSIWDLSSTLTVGNSGAGRIQVNQGGRLQNNQLIVGNNSGAAGWVSIDGFGTVWESG
;
A
#
# COMPACT_ATOMS: atom_id res chain seq x y z
N MET A 1 0.24 -45.72 -64.39
CA MET A 1 -0.24 -44.39 -63.96
C MET A 1 0.16 -44.17 -62.52
N THR A 2 1.28 -43.46 -62.30
CA THR A 2 1.82 -43.13 -60.97
C THR A 2 1.33 -41.75 -60.57
N TYR A 3 0.60 -41.67 -59.45
CA TYR A 3 0.01 -40.44 -58.91
C TYR A 3 0.99 -39.78 -57.93
N PHE A 4 1.51 -38.61 -58.30
CA PHE A 4 2.21 -37.68 -57.40
C PHE A 4 1.19 -36.69 -56.83
N ALA A 5 1.13 -36.55 -55.51
CA ALA A 5 0.72 -35.28 -54.89
C ALA A 5 1.39 -35.11 -53.50
N PRO A 6 1.73 -33.87 -53.10
CA PRO A 6 2.85 -33.60 -52.19
C PRO A 6 2.42 -33.19 -50.78
N HIS A 7 3.41 -33.28 -49.89
CA HIS A 7 3.41 -32.89 -48.49
C HIS A 7 2.95 -31.45 -48.23
N ARG A 8 2.01 -31.26 -47.29
CA ARG A 8 1.90 -30.02 -46.52
C ARG A 8 1.69 -30.37 -45.05
N GLY A 9 2.75 -30.16 -44.28
CA GLY A 9 2.85 -30.53 -42.88
C GLY A 9 1.85 -29.78 -42.01
N LEU A 10 1.14 -30.53 -41.18
CA LEU A 10 0.51 -29.99 -39.98
C LEU A 10 1.63 -29.71 -38.98
N ALA A 11 1.97 -28.44 -38.79
CA ALA A 11 2.81 -27.98 -37.70
C ALA A 11 2.07 -28.22 -36.38
N LEU A 12 2.52 -29.21 -35.62
CA LEU A 12 2.15 -29.40 -34.23
C LEU A 12 2.75 -28.22 -33.43
N LEU A 13 1.91 -27.28 -33.00
CA LEU A 13 2.33 -26.31 -31.99
C LEU A 13 2.36 -27.02 -30.63
N PRO A 14 3.50 -27.08 -29.92
CA PRO A 14 3.50 -27.55 -28.55
C PRO A 14 2.76 -26.52 -27.69
N SER A 15 1.69 -26.97 -27.03
CA SER A 15 1.02 -26.20 -25.99
C SER A 15 2.00 -25.95 -24.85
N LEU A 16 2.56 -24.73 -24.81
CA LEU A 16 3.37 -24.25 -23.71
C LEU A 16 2.43 -23.92 -22.55
N LEU A 17 2.30 -24.83 -21.58
CA LEU A 17 1.72 -24.50 -20.29
C LEU A 17 2.73 -23.58 -19.58
N VAL A 18 2.47 -22.28 -19.62
CA VAL A 18 3.24 -21.33 -18.81
C VAL A 18 2.83 -21.53 -17.36
N LEU A 19 3.68 -22.21 -16.59
CA LEU A 19 3.59 -22.30 -15.15
C LEU A 19 4.14 -21.00 -14.55
N SER A 20 3.31 -19.98 -14.39
CA SER A 20 3.74 -18.72 -13.76
C SER A 20 2.71 -18.21 -12.76
N ALA A 21 2.84 -18.66 -11.52
CA ALA A 21 2.78 -17.79 -10.34
C ALA A 21 3.07 -18.60 -9.07
N TRP A 22 4.23 -19.26 -9.00
CA TRP A 22 4.88 -19.45 -7.70
C TRP A 22 5.88 -18.32 -7.52
N GLY A 23 5.34 -17.18 -7.14
CA GLY A 23 6.11 -15.95 -7.02
C GLY A 23 5.35 -14.97 -6.16
N ALA A 24 5.22 -15.26 -4.87
CA ALA A 24 5.15 -14.20 -3.88
C ALA A 24 6.31 -14.44 -2.92
N ALA A 25 7.48 -13.96 -3.31
CA ALA A 25 8.53 -13.70 -2.34
C ALA A 25 7.97 -12.64 -1.37
N ALA A 26 7.37 -13.07 -0.25
CA ALA A 26 7.04 -12.18 0.85
C ALA A 26 8.37 -11.79 1.53
N ARG A 27 9.10 -10.87 0.90
CA ARG A 27 10.40 -10.39 1.34
C ARG A 27 10.31 -8.88 1.46
N ALA A 28 9.61 -8.43 2.52
CA ALA A 28 9.34 -7.04 2.86
C ALA A 28 8.67 -6.21 1.77
N ASP A 29 7.41 -5.82 2.01
CA ASP A 29 6.46 -5.48 0.95
C ASP A 29 5.85 -4.07 1.15
N ILE A 30 6.62 -3.12 1.70
CA ILE A 30 6.15 -1.73 1.70
C ILE A 30 6.25 -1.21 0.27
N THR A 31 5.11 -1.01 -0.37
CA THR A 31 5.01 -0.42 -1.70
C THR A 31 4.50 1.01 -1.58
N SER A 32 5.07 1.91 -2.38
CA SER A 32 4.68 3.31 -2.42
C SER A 32 4.72 3.81 -3.85
N GLN A 33 3.72 4.59 -4.25
CA GLN A 33 3.58 5.14 -5.59
C GLN A 33 3.06 6.58 -5.53
N GLY A 34 3.52 7.41 -6.45
CA GLY A 34 3.08 8.80 -6.57
C GLY A 34 3.81 9.75 -5.61
N ASP A 35 3.08 10.73 -5.10
CA ASP A 35 3.62 11.81 -4.26
C ASP A 35 3.75 11.34 -2.81
N ILE A 36 4.88 10.73 -2.48
CA ILE A 36 5.22 10.30 -1.13
C ILE A 36 6.58 10.86 -0.74
N SER A 37 6.63 11.56 0.39
CA SER A 37 7.83 12.25 0.84
C SER A 37 8.01 12.15 2.36
N PRO A 38 9.16 11.71 2.86
CA PRO A 38 10.25 11.04 2.12
C PRO A 38 9.83 9.65 1.60
N ALA A 39 10.63 9.08 0.69
CA ALA A 39 10.41 7.73 0.18
C ALA A 39 10.37 6.72 1.35
N LEU A 40 9.37 5.84 1.34
CA LEU A 40 9.20 4.85 2.40
C LEU A 40 10.26 3.74 2.29
N PRO A 41 10.79 3.26 3.42
CA PRO A 41 11.72 2.13 3.40
C PRO A 41 10.96 0.86 3.01
N ILE A 42 11.23 0.33 1.81
CA ILE A 42 10.56 -0.87 1.26
C ILE A 42 10.71 -2.12 2.15
N ALA A 43 11.78 -2.16 2.95
CA ALA A 43 12.09 -3.26 3.86
C ALA A 43 11.43 -3.13 5.25
N GLY A 44 10.70 -2.04 5.50
CA GLY A 44 10.39 -1.59 6.87
C GLY A 44 11.52 -0.76 7.49
N GLY A 45 11.25 -0.18 8.65
CA GLY A 45 12.17 0.70 9.38
C GLY A 45 11.53 2.02 9.79
N SER A 46 12.35 2.97 10.22
CA SER A 46 11.89 4.29 10.65
C SER A 46 11.85 5.28 9.50
N VAL A 47 10.78 6.07 9.45
CA VAL A 47 10.61 7.20 8.55
C VAL A 47 10.22 8.45 9.35
N SER A 48 10.94 9.55 9.12
CA SER A 48 10.65 10.82 9.78
C SER A 48 9.59 11.58 8.99
N ASN A 49 8.41 11.74 9.59
CA ASN A 49 7.30 12.54 9.06
C ASN A 49 6.86 12.14 7.63
N PRO A 50 6.52 10.86 7.35
CA PRO A 50 5.98 10.46 6.07
C PRO A 50 4.73 11.26 5.70
N ILE A 51 4.76 11.86 4.51
CA ILE A 51 3.62 12.49 3.86
C ILE A 51 3.23 11.64 2.65
N ILE A 52 1.99 11.15 2.64
CA ILE A 52 1.41 10.42 1.52
C ILE A 52 0.36 11.32 0.86
N GLY A 53 0.62 11.72 -0.38
CA GLY A 53 -0.20 12.67 -1.13
C GLY A 53 -0.04 14.11 -0.61
N ASN A 54 1.13 14.72 -0.82
CA ASN A 54 1.39 16.09 -0.38
C ASN A 54 0.58 17.11 -1.22
N THR A 55 0.88 17.19 -2.51
CA THR A 55 0.23 18.09 -3.48
C THR A 55 -0.51 17.33 -4.58
N SER A 56 -0.17 16.06 -4.76
CA SER A 56 -0.75 15.16 -5.76
C SER A 56 -1.20 13.85 -5.11
N PHE A 57 -1.59 12.87 -5.92
CA PHE A 57 -1.97 11.54 -5.45
C PHE A 57 -0.75 10.73 -4.99
N GLY A 58 -0.82 10.16 -3.79
CA GLY A 58 0.18 9.25 -3.24
C GLY A 58 -0.51 8.04 -2.61
N THR A 59 0.03 6.85 -2.86
CA THR A 59 -0.51 5.59 -2.34
C THR A 59 0.59 4.77 -1.69
N ALA A 60 0.35 4.25 -0.50
CA ALA A 60 1.26 3.32 0.14
C ALA A 60 0.52 2.06 0.59
N THR A 61 1.19 0.92 0.53
CA THR A 61 0.73 -0.34 1.12
C THR A 61 1.81 -0.90 2.01
N ILE A 62 1.45 -1.26 3.23
CA ILE A 62 2.32 -1.94 4.20
C ILE A 62 1.81 -3.37 4.32
N ASN A 63 2.62 -4.33 3.90
CA ASN A 63 2.27 -5.75 3.86
C ASN A 63 3.49 -6.64 4.14
N GLY A 64 3.31 -7.96 4.13
CA GLY A 64 4.40 -8.93 4.21
C GLY A 64 5.05 -8.98 5.59
N GLY A 65 4.34 -8.57 6.64
CA GLY A 65 4.87 -8.57 8.00
C GLY A 65 5.87 -7.45 8.29
N THR A 66 5.89 -6.40 7.46
CA THR A 66 6.83 -5.27 7.64
C THR A 66 6.34 -4.30 8.70
N SER A 67 7.29 -3.77 9.48
CA SER A 67 7.03 -2.67 10.40
C SER A 67 7.57 -1.37 9.85
N LEU A 68 6.69 -0.36 9.76
CA LEU A 68 7.03 1.03 9.49
C LEU A 68 6.87 1.80 10.80
N THR A 69 7.93 2.46 11.26
CA THR A 69 7.88 3.30 12.45
C THR A 69 8.11 4.75 12.09
N GLY A 70 7.59 5.69 12.87
CA GLY A 70 7.80 7.11 12.63
C GLY A 70 7.38 7.98 13.81
N THR A 71 7.67 9.28 13.72
CA THR A 71 7.24 10.23 14.75
C THR A 71 5.83 10.74 14.48
N THR A 72 5.60 11.27 13.30
CA THR A 72 4.27 11.76 12.86
C THR A 72 3.99 11.23 11.46
N GLY A 73 2.74 11.30 11.00
CA GLY A 73 2.38 10.96 9.63
C GLY A 73 1.28 11.87 9.11
N SER A 74 1.27 12.15 7.80
CA SER A 74 0.24 12.95 7.15
C SER A 74 -0.23 12.29 5.85
N LEU A 75 -1.55 12.21 5.66
CA LEU A 75 -2.17 11.80 4.40
C LEU A 75 -2.99 12.97 3.86
N GLY A 76 -2.77 13.36 2.60
CA GLY A 76 -3.49 14.48 1.98
C GLY A 76 -3.13 15.83 2.63
N ASP A 77 -1.88 16.26 2.47
CA ASP A 77 -1.36 17.43 3.20
C ASP A 77 -1.95 18.76 2.69
N LYS A 78 -1.88 19.00 1.38
CA LYS A 78 -2.40 20.21 0.72
C LYS A 78 -3.79 19.99 0.15
N SER A 79 -4.47 21.07 -0.23
CA SER A 79 -5.86 21.05 -0.75
C SER A 79 -6.09 20.12 -1.95
N THR A 80 -5.06 19.89 -2.77
CA THR A 80 -5.10 18.95 -3.91
C THR A 80 -4.43 17.60 -3.59
N GLY A 81 -3.84 17.46 -2.40
CA GLY A 81 -3.18 16.25 -1.95
C GLY A 81 -4.18 15.15 -1.66
N LEU A 82 -3.92 13.97 -2.20
CA LEU A 82 -4.75 12.79 -2.01
C LEU A 82 -3.86 11.65 -1.52
N GLY A 83 -3.99 11.30 -0.24
CA GLY A 83 -3.23 10.22 0.38
C GLY A 83 -4.08 8.97 0.58
N ASP A 84 -3.60 7.82 0.11
CA ASP A 84 -4.20 6.51 0.40
C ASP A 84 -3.16 5.58 1.02
N LEU A 85 -3.47 5.03 2.19
CA LEU A 85 -2.63 4.06 2.87
C LEU A 85 -3.41 2.81 3.19
N THR A 86 -2.88 1.66 2.78
CA THR A 86 -3.39 0.36 3.16
C THR A 86 -2.38 -0.38 4.04
N ILE A 87 -2.82 -0.88 5.19
CA ILE A 87 -2.04 -1.74 6.08
C ILE A 87 -2.75 -3.08 6.11
N THR A 88 -2.14 -4.11 5.51
CA THR A 88 -2.77 -5.41 5.31
C THR A 88 -1.81 -6.53 5.68
N GLY A 89 -2.35 -7.65 6.14
CA GLY A 89 -1.58 -8.85 6.46
C GLY A 89 -1.05 -8.87 7.89
N PHE A 90 -0.96 -10.08 8.44
CA PHE A 90 -0.47 -10.30 9.79
C PHE A 90 0.98 -9.86 9.96
N GLY A 91 1.25 -9.11 11.03
CA GLY A 91 2.56 -8.57 11.36
C GLY A 91 2.93 -7.30 10.61
N SER A 92 2.07 -6.82 9.71
CA SER A 92 2.23 -5.51 9.07
C SER A 92 1.86 -4.42 10.07
N ILE A 93 2.81 -3.57 10.42
CA ILE A 93 2.68 -2.59 11.49
C ILE A 93 2.99 -1.19 10.94
N TRP A 94 2.14 -0.22 11.28
CA TRP A 94 2.51 1.19 11.24
C TRP A 94 2.44 1.77 12.64
N ASP A 95 3.59 2.14 13.19
CA ASP A 95 3.73 2.66 14.55
C ASP A 95 4.24 4.10 14.54
N LEU A 96 3.38 5.02 14.97
CA LEU A 96 3.68 6.43 15.11
C LEU A 96 3.73 6.82 16.58
N SER A 97 4.84 7.41 17.02
CA SER A 97 4.99 7.82 18.42
C SER A 97 4.25 9.13 18.78
N SER A 98 3.70 9.84 17.79
CA SER A 98 3.01 11.11 17.98
C SER A 98 1.75 11.23 17.11
N THR A 99 1.56 12.36 16.42
CA THR A 99 0.33 12.71 15.71
C THR A 99 0.28 12.11 14.31
N LEU A 100 -0.84 11.48 13.98
CA LEU A 100 -1.24 11.06 12.65
C LEU A 100 -2.34 11.98 12.14
N THR A 101 -2.17 12.58 10.97
CA THR A 101 -3.18 13.42 10.32
C THR A 101 -3.68 12.76 9.04
N VAL A 102 -5.00 12.63 8.89
CA VAL A 102 -5.67 12.04 7.74
C VAL A 102 -6.59 13.08 7.13
N GLY A 103 -6.21 13.61 5.98
CA GLY A 103 -6.85 14.77 5.37
C GLY A 103 -6.49 16.05 6.13
N ASN A 104 -5.29 16.58 5.94
CA ASN A 104 -4.88 17.84 6.56
C ASN A 104 -5.61 19.02 5.90
N SER A 105 -5.30 19.32 4.63
CA SER A 105 -6.10 20.24 3.79
C SER A 105 -6.76 19.55 2.61
N GLY A 106 -6.27 18.37 2.23
CA GLY A 106 -6.79 17.58 1.11
C GLY A 106 -7.63 16.40 1.58
N ALA A 107 -7.51 15.30 0.85
CA ALA A 107 -8.21 14.06 1.18
C ALA A 107 -7.21 12.96 1.62
N GLY A 108 -7.49 12.32 2.75
CA GLY A 108 -6.68 11.22 3.27
C GLY A 108 -7.53 9.99 3.54
N ARG A 109 -7.04 8.81 3.19
CA ARG A 109 -7.67 7.52 3.49
C ARG A 109 -6.67 6.56 4.09
N ILE A 110 -7.04 5.96 5.22
CA ILE A 110 -6.35 4.82 5.81
C ILE A 110 -7.29 3.62 5.80
N GLN A 111 -6.78 2.47 5.37
CA GLN A 111 -7.42 1.18 5.56
C GLN A 111 -6.48 0.24 6.30
N VAL A 112 -6.92 -0.30 7.43
CA VAL A 112 -6.20 -1.32 8.19
C VAL A 112 -7.02 -2.59 8.13
N ASN A 113 -6.46 -3.68 7.62
CA ASN A 113 -7.18 -4.93 7.51
C ASN A 113 -6.30 -6.19 7.62
N GLN A 114 -6.97 -7.35 7.59
CA GLN A 114 -6.33 -8.68 7.51
C GLN A 114 -5.20 -8.92 8.54
N GLY A 115 -5.37 -8.46 9.78
CA GLY A 115 -4.35 -8.63 10.83
C GLY A 115 -3.28 -7.54 10.88
N GLY A 116 -3.46 -6.45 10.14
CA GLY A 116 -2.63 -5.26 10.22
C GLY A 116 -2.78 -4.52 11.55
N ARG A 117 -1.72 -3.83 11.97
CA ARG A 117 -1.70 -3.03 13.19
C ARG A 117 -1.36 -1.58 12.90
N LEU A 118 -2.18 -0.67 13.40
CA LEU A 118 -1.93 0.76 13.41
C LEU A 118 -1.75 1.23 14.86
N GLN A 119 -0.72 2.01 15.13
CA GLN A 119 -0.49 2.65 16.42
C GLN A 119 -0.17 4.13 16.23
N ASN A 120 -0.78 4.99 17.03
CA ASN A 120 -0.49 6.42 17.07
C ASN A 120 -0.66 6.94 18.51
N ASN A 121 -0.24 8.17 18.79
CA ASN A 121 -0.62 8.84 20.05
C ASN A 121 -1.91 9.65 19.86
N GLN A 122 -1.93 10.48 18.82
CA GLN A 122 -3.07 11.33 18.48
C GLN A 122 -3.44 11.13 17.01
N LEU A 123 -4.73 10.99 16.71
CA LEU A 123 -5.25 10.94 15.34
C LEU A 123 -6.12 12.17 15.06
N ILE A 124 -5.81 12.88 13.98
CA ILE A 124 -6.61 13.99 13.46
C ILE A 124 -7.17 13.58 12.11
N VAL A 125 -8.49 13.67 11.93
CA VAL A 125 -9.17 13.30 10.68
C VAL A 125 -9.94 14.52 10.17
N GLY A 126 -9.60 15.02 8.98
CA GLY A 126 -10.21 16.23 8.40
C GLY A 126 -9.87 17.51 9.17
N ASN A 127 -8.60 17.93 9.13
CA ASN A 127 -8.09 19.01 9.99
C ASN A 127 -8.57 20.42 9.55
N ASN A 128 -8.47 20.76 8.27
CA ASN A 128 -8.85 22.08 7.75
C ASN A 128 -10.25 22.08 7.12
N SER A 129 -10.81 23.28 6.93
CA SER A 129 -12.07 23.48 6.20
C SER A 129 -11.99 22.91 4.78
N GLY A 130 -12.92 22.00 4.45
CA GLY A 130 -12.96 21.32 3.15
C GLY A 130 -12.07 20.09 3.04
N ALA A 131 -11.27 19.76 4.06
CA ALA A 131 -10.51 18.52 4.10
C ALA A 131 -11.42 17.32 4.38
N ALA A 132 -11.04 16.15 3.86
CA ALA A 132 -11.78 14.91 4.06
C ALA A 132 -10.84 13.79 4.51
N GLY A 133 -11.15 13.18 5.66
CA GLY A 133 -10.37 12.06 6.17
C GLY A 133 -11.25 10.83 6.35
N TRP A 134 -10.73 9.67 5.95
CA TRP A 134 -11.39 8.38 6.14
C TRP A 134 -10.44 7.38 6.78
N VAL A 135 -10.91 6.70 7.82
CA VAL A 135 -10.18 5.59 8.44
C VAL A 135 -11.10 4.39 8.51
N SER A 136 -10.70 3.30 7.87
CA SER A 136 -11.39 2.01 7.89
C SER A 136 -10.53 0.99 8.61
N ILE A 137 -11.13 0.28 9.56
CA ILE A 137 -10.48 -0.80 10.30
C ILE A 137 -11.39 -2.01 10.14
N ASP A 138 -10.94 -3.01 9.40
CA ASP A 138 -11.77 -4.15 9.03
C ASP A 138 -10.98 -5.48 9.11
N GLY A 139 -11.69 -6.61 9.16
CA GLY A 139 -11.07 -7.93 9.16
C GLY A 139 -10.58 -8.44 10.52
N PHE A 140 -10.37 -9.75 10.57
CA PHE A 140 -9.99 -10.47 11.79
C PHE A 140 -8.53 -10.17 12.18
N GLY A 141 -8.28 -9.99 13.47
CA GLY A 141 -6.94 -9.77 14.03
C GLY A 141 -6.37 -8.37 13.78
N THR A 142 -7.12 -7.50 13.10
CA THR A 142 -6.73 -6.11 12.88
C THR A 142 -6.80 -5.34 14.20
N VAL A 143 -5.78 -4.52 14.48
CA VAL A 143 -5.68 -3.77 15.74
C VAL A 143 -5.37 -2.30 15.44
N TRP A 144 -6.07 -1.41 16.14
CA TRP A 144 -5.72 0.00 16.22
C TRP A 144 -5.54 0.41 17.68
N GLU A 145 -4.39 0.97 18.01
CA GLU A 145 -4.05 1.46 19.34
C GLU A 145 -3.75 2.97 19.29
N SER A 146 -4.35 3.73 20.20
CA SER A 146 -4.10 5.16 20.40
C SER A 146 -3.77 5.41 21.87
N GLY A 147 -2.63 6.04 22.19
CA GLY A 147 -2.22 6.25 23.59
C GLY A 147 -1.12 7.29 23.82
#